data_AF-A0A1C6L9F3-F1
#
_entry.id   AF-A0A1C6L9F3-F1
#
_cell.length_a   1.000
_cell.length_b   1.000
_cell.length_c   1.000
_cell.angle_alpha   90.00
_cell.angle_beta   90.00
_cell.angle_gamma   90.00
#
_symmetry.space_group_name_H-M   'P 1'
#
loop_
_entity.id
_entity.type
_entity.pdbx_description
1 polymer ?
#
loop_
_entity_poly.entity_id
_entity_poly.type
_entity_poly.pdbx_seq_one_letter_code
_entity_poly.pdbx_strand_id
1 'polypeptide(L)' 'MKAKVISLRALGYFIIPTDLIPDFILAIGYTDDLLALTTAIKSITTYVNENIKVKAKNRLQEWFESIDDKDLEMINSI' A
#
# COMPACT_ATOMS: atom_id res chain seq x y z
N MET A 1 8.16 -13.92 4.62
CA MET A 1 8.97 -13.31 3.52
C MET A 1 8.11 -12.83 2.35
N LYS A 2 7.13 -13.62 1.87
CA LYS A 2 6.24 -13.26 0.74
C LYS A 2 5.55 -11.89 0.88
N ALA A 3 4.88 -11.61 2.00
CA ALA A 3 4.20 -10.33 2.22
C ALA A 3 5.14 -9.11 2.10
N LYS A 4 6.36 -9.18 2.68
CA LYS A 4 7.35 -8.10 2.56
C LYS A 4 7.78 -7.84 1.12
N VAL A 5 7.99 -8.90 0.34
CA VAL A 5 8.33 -8.79 -1.09
C VAL A 5 7.16 -8.21 -1.88
N ILE A 6 5.92 -8.62 -1.58
CA ILE A 6 4.72 -8.08 -2.25
C ILE A 6 4.54 -6.60 -1.90
N SER A 7 4.72 -6.20 -0.63
CA SER A 7 4.68 -4.80 -0.20
C SER A 7 5.77 -3.97 -0.87
N LEU A 8 7.00 -4.51 -0.97
CA LEU A 8 8.10 -3.83 -1.65
C LEU A 8 7.84 -3.67 -3.15
N ARG A 9 7.27 -4.70 -3.81
CA ARG A 9 6.89 -4.64 -5.23
C ARG A 9 5.76 -3.63 -5.47
N ALA A 10 4.73 -3.63 -4.63
CA ALA A 10 3.63 -2.68 -4.70
C ALA A 10 4.11 -1.24 -4.49
N LEU A 11 5.01 -1.01 -3.52
CA LEU A 11 5.59 0.30 -3.26
C LEU A 11 6.55 0.73 -4.37
N GLY A 12 7.38 -0.19 -4.89
CA GLY A 12 8.25 0.08 -6.03
C GLY A 12 7.46 0.47 -7.27
N TYR A 13 6.33 -0.20 -7.50
CA TYR A 13 5.38 0.13 -8.56
C TYR A 13 4.70 1.50 -8.35
N PHE A 14 4.35 1.83 -7.11
CA PHE A 14 3.73 3.11 -6.75
C PHE A 14 4.69 4.31 -6.89
N ILE A 15 5.96 4.16 -6.48
CA ILE A 15 6.95 5.26 -6.45
C ILE A 15 7.62 5.47 -7.81
N ILE A 16 7.79 4.41 -8.60
CA ILE A 16 8.47 4.47 -9.91
C ILE A 16 7.41 4.25 -11.00
N PRO A 17 6.64 5.30 -11.37
CA PRO A 17 5.66 5.24 -12.45
C PRO A 17 6.37 5.35 -13.82
N THR A 18 7.57 4.80 -14.01
CA THR A 18 8.21 4.85 -15.35
C THR A 18 7.50 3.97 -16.38
N ASP A 19 6.61 3.06 -15.97
CA ASP A 19 5.62 2.41 -16.86
C ASP A 19 4.39 3.30 -17.14
N LEU A 20 4.29 4.46 -16.49
CA LEU A 20 3.35 5.55 -16.80
C LEU A 20 3.89 6.47 -17.91
N ILE A 21 5.04 6.13 -18.52
CA ILE A 21 5.41 6.61 -19.85
C ILE A 21 4.36 5.99 -20.77
N PRO A 22 3.35 6.75 -21.21
CA PRO A 22 2.11 6.19 -21.66
C PRO A 22 2.38 5.27 -22.85
N ASP A 23 1.91 4.03 -22.77
CA ASP A 23 1.51 3.36 -24.00
C ASP A 23 0.58 4.32 -24.72
N PHE A 24 1.00 4.74 -25.91
CA PHE A 24 0.46 5.77 -26.79
C PHE A 24 -1.00 5.54 -27.24
N ILE A 25 -1.76 4.70 -26.54
CA ILE A 25 -3.11 4.29 -26.88
C ILE A 25 -4.10 5.06 -26.00
N LEU A 26 -4.71 6.04 -26.64
CA LEU A 26 -5.79 6.88 -26.13
C LEU A 26 -7.01 6.02 -25.71
N ALA A 27 -7.01 5.46 -24.49
CA ALA A 27 -8.20 5.08 -23.68
C ALA A 27 -7.94 4.17 -22.45
N ILE A 28 -6.81 3.45 -22.32
CA ILE A 28 -6.74 2.25 -21.44
C ILE A 28 -5.49 2.18 -20.52
N GLY A 29 -4.57 3.14 -20.58
CA GLY A 29 -3.24 3.04 -19.94
C GLY A 29 -3.22 2.85 -18.41
N TYR A 30 -4.23 3.32 -17.67
CA TYR A 30 -4.23 3.28 -16.19
C TYR A 30 -4.86 2.01 -15.58
N THR A 31 -5.49 1.16 -16.40
CA THR A 31 -6.26 0.02 -15.90
C THR A 31 -5.34 -1.09 -15.36
N ASP A 32 -4.17 -1.30 -15.96
CA ASP A 32 -3.22 -2.33 -15.51
C ASP A 32 -2.55 -1.96 -14.17
N ASP A 33 -2.21 -0.67 -13.98
CA ASP A 33 -1.67 -0.17 -12.71
C ASP A 33 -2.63 -0.37 -11.53
N LEU A 34 -3.90 -0.02 -11.74
CA LEU A 34 -4.94 -0.20 -10.74
C LEU A 34 -5.17 -1.68 -10.43
N LEU A 35 -5.07 -2.54 -11.43
CA LEU A 35 -5.21 -3.97 -11.25
C LEU A 35 -4.03 -4.55 -10.45
N ALA A 36 -2.80 -4.14 -10.75
CA ALA A 36 -1.59 -4.55 -10.04
C ALA A 36 -1.62 -4.10 -8.57
N LEU A 37 -1.92 -2.81 -8.32
CA LEU A 37 -2.02 -2.25 -6.97
C LEU A 37 -3.15 -2.91 -6.17
N THR A 38 -4.34 -3.04 -6.75
CA THR A 38 -5.49 -3.66 -6.07
C THR A 38 -5.19 -5.12 -5.72
N THR A 39 -4.54 -5.86 -6.64
CA THR A 39 -4.15 -7.25 -6.41
C THR A 39 -3.10 -7.36 -5.31
N ALA A 40 -2.12 -6.46 -5.29
CA ALA A 40 -1.09 -6.44 -4.25
C ALA A 40 -1.68 -6.10 -2.87
N ILE A 41 -2.54 -5.08 -2.78
CA ILE A 41 -3.27 -4.71 -1.55
C ILE A 41 -4.07 -5.91 -1.05
N LYS A 42 -4.91 -6.52 -1.92
CA LYS A 42 -5.71 -7.69 -1.57
C LYS A 42 -4.85 -8.86 -1.11
N SER A 43 -3.68 -9.06 -1.71
CA SER A 43 -2.76 -10.12 -1.30
C SER A 43 -2.18 -9.85 0.09
N ILE A 44 -1.84 -8.59 0.42
CA ILE A 44 -1.22 -8.24 1.70
C ILE A 44 -2.25 -8.16 2.83
N THR A 45 -3.46 -7.66 2.59
CA THR A 45 -4.49 -7.49 3.63
C THR A 45 -4.86 -8.82 4.30
N THR A 46 -4.79 -9.93 3.57
CA THR A 46 -5.00 -11.28 4.13
C THR A 46 -3.98 -11.67 5.21
N TYR A 47 -2.83 -11.00 5.27
CA TYR A 47 -1.79 -11.20 6.29
C TYR A 47 -1.84 -10.16 7.42
N VAL A 48 -2.75 -9.17 7.34
CA VAL A 48 -2.92 -8.15 8.39
C VAL A 48 -3.72 -8.77 9.53
N ASN A 49 -3.10 -8.82 10.71
CA ASN A 49 -3.72 -9.25 11.95
C ASN A 49 -3.48 -8.22 13.05
N GLU A 50 -4.08 -8.42 14.22
CA GLU A 50 -3.98 -7.46 15.34
C GLU A 50 -2.53 -7.11 15.73
N ASN A 51 -1.61 -8.07 15.68
CA ASN A 51 -0.19 -7.82 15.96
C ASN A 51 0.45 -6.89 14.91
N ILE A 52 0.08 -7.03 13.63
CA ILE A 52 0.52 -6.13 12.56
C ILE A 52 -0.11 -4.74 12.72
N LYS A 53 -1.40 -4.66 13.11
CA LYS A 53 -2.09 -3.38 13.37
C LYS A 53 -1.42 -2.61 14.51
N VAL A 54 -1.11 -3.27 15.63
CA VAL A 54 -0.39 -2.66 16.75
C VAL A 54 1.01 -2.18 16.33
N LYS A 55 1.76 -3.00 15.58
CA LYS A 55 3.08 -2.59 15.06
C LYS A 55 2.98 -1.39 14.13
N ALA A 56 1.95 -1.32 13.28
CA ALA A 56 1.72 -0.18 12.40
C ALA A 56 1.43 1.10 13.20
N LYS A 57 0.55 1.02 14.22
CA LYS A 57 0.26 2.16 15.12
C LYS A 57 1.52 2.68 15.80
N ASN A 58 2.30 1.79 16.40
CA ASN A 58 3.54 2.19 17.08
C ASN A 58 4.53 2.84 16.12
N ARG A 59 4.71 2.30 14.91
CA ARG A 59 5.62 2.88 13.90
C ARG A 59 5.14 4.25 13.42
N LEU A 60 3.83 4.44 13.25
CA LEU A 60 3.29 5.74 12.89
C LEU A 60 3.55 6.77 13.99
N GLN A 61 3.30 6.43 15.24
CA GLN A 61 3.60 7.31 16.38
C GLN A 61 5.10 7.62 16.53
N GLU A 62 5.98 6.67 16.16
CA GLU A 62 7.43 6.89 16.15
C GLU A 62 7.89 7.83 15.03
N TRP A 63 7.26 7.77 13.86
CA TRP A 63 7.69 8.50 12.66
C TRP A 63 7.10 9.90 12.55
N PHE A 64 5.93 10.12 13.12
CA PHE A 64 5.21 11.37 13.02
C PHE A 64 5.00 11.96 14.41
N GLU A 65 5.58 13.14 14.64
CA GLU A 65 5.57 13.82 15.94
C GLU A 65 4.14 14.18 16.42
N SER A 66 3.22 14.42 15.49
CA SER A 66 1.80 14.67 15.77
C SER A 66 0.94 13.86 14.79
N ILE A 67 0.43 12.72 15.26
CA ILE A 67 -0.61 11.97 14.57
C ILE A 67 -1.90 12.06 15.38
N ASP A 68 -3.00 12.36 14.70
CA ASP A 68 -4.32 12.40 15.32
C ASP A 68 -4.79 10.98 15.66
N ASP A 69 -5.48 10.83 16.79
CA ASP A 69 -6.03 9.53 17.21
C ASP A 69 -6.99 8.94 16.15
N LYS A 70 -7.65 9.80 15.38
CA LYS A 70 -8.52 9.39 14.25
C LYS A 70 -7.74 8.65 13.17
N ASP A 71 -6.52 9.08 12.86
CA ASP A 71 -5.67 8.46 11.86
C ASP A 71 -5.15 7.09 12.35
N LEU A 72 -4.88 6.97 13.66
CA LEU A 72 -4.54 5.68 14.27
C LEU A 72 -5.73 4.73 14.29
N GLU A 73 -6.95 5.23 14.48
CA GLU A 73 -8.16 4.42 14.42
C GLU A 73 -8.44 3.86 13.03
N MET A 74 -8.05 4.56 11.96
CA MET A 74 -8.16 4.05 10.58
C MET A 74 -7.40 2.74 10.37
N ILE A 75 -6.36 2.44 11.16
CA ILE A 75 -5.67 1.14 11.06
C ILE A 75 -6.59 -0.04 11.42
N ASN A 76 -7.61 0.19 12.25
CA ASN A 76 -8.54 -0.86 12.64
C ASN A 76 -9.48 -1.26 11.49
N SER A 77 -9.72 -0.38 10.52
CA SER A 77 -10.61 -0.62 9.38
C SER A 77 -9.93 -1.26 8.16
N ILE A 78 -8.61 -1.47 8.23
CA ILE A 78 -7.83 -2.28 7.29
C ILE A 78 -8.10 -3.77 7.55
#